data_AF-A0A2I0P064-F1
#
_entry.id   AF-A0A2I0P064-F1
#
_cell.length_a   1.000
_cell.length_b   1.000
_cell.length_c   1.000
_cell.angle_alpha   90.00
_cell.angle_beta   90.00
_cell.angle_gamma   90.00
#
_symmetry.space_group_name_H-M   'P 1'
#
loop_
_entity.id
_entity.type
_entity.pdbx_description
1 polymer ?
#
loop_
_entity_poly.entity_id
_entity_poly.type
_entity_poly.pdbx_seq_one_letter_code
_entity_poly.pdbx_strand_id
1 'polypeptide(L)'
;MELIELYRKVQEYGEICDHCLGRLVAKRSHGLSNDMRGKAIRIFTALEANEPYSPPTEPCWICNNFFDHTKEWAERVVSALDGIECTTFLIGSKVPPLIAE
;
A
#
# COMPACT_ATOMS: atom_id res chain seq x y z
N MET A 1 -13.77 12.59 10.90
CA MET A 1 -14.82 12.79 9.89
C MET A 1 -14.25 12.74 8.47
N GLU A 2 -13.35 13.63 8.05
CA GLU A 2 -12.86 13.64 6.65
C GLU A 2 -12.12 12.35 6.21
N LEU A 3 -11.26 11.76 7.05
CA LEU A 3 -10.60 10.48 6.72
C LEU A 3 -11.57 9.30 6.57
N ILE A 4 -12.63 9.28 7.37
CA ILE A 4 -13.66 8.24 7.32
C ILE A 4 -14.49 8.41 6.05
N GLU A 5 -14.86 9.63 5.71
CA GLU A 5 -15.58 9.93 4.48
C GLU A 5 -14.76 9.58 3.24
N LEU A 6 -13.47 9.90 3.24
CA LEU A 6 -12.54 9.47 2.19
C LEU A 6 -12.53 7.94 2.06
N TYR A 7 -12.38 7.22 3.17
CA TYR A 7 -12.34 5.77 3.13
C TYR A 7 -13.66 5.17 2.63
N ARG A 8 -14.81 5.66 3.10
CA ARG A 8 -16.14 5.23 2.61
C ARG A 8 -16.30 5.45 1.10
N LYS A 9 -15.89 6.61 0.58
CA LYS A 9 -15.89 6.88 -0.87
C LYS A 9 -15.00 5.92 -1.65
N VAL A 10 -13.84 5.56 -1.11
CA VAL A 10 -12.95 4.58 -1.75
C VAL A 10 -13.61 3.20 -1.81
N GLN A 11 -14.34 2.79 -0.76
CA GLN A 11 -15.04 1.50 -0.73
C GLN A 11 -16.13 1.39 -1.81
N GLU A 12 -16.68 2.49 -2.31
CA GLU A 12 -17.67 2.48 -3.41
C GLU A 12 -17.08 1.96 -4.74
N TYR A 13 -15.77 2.06 -4.96
CA TYR A 13 -15.11 1.58 -6.18
C TYR A 13 -14.67 0.12 -6.10
N GLY A 14 -14.45 -0.38 -4.88
CA GLY A 14 -13.96 -1.73 -4.64
C GLY A 14 -13.06 -1.80 -3.41
N GLU A 15 -12.74 -3.03 -3.02
CA GLU A 15 -11.87 -3.26 -1.89
C GLU A 15 -10.40 -2.98 -2.25
N ILE A 16 -9.68 -2.25 -1.39
CA ILE A 16 -8.25 -1.97 -1.56
C ILE A 16 -7.44 -2.42 -0.34
N CYS A 17 -6.19 -2.82 -0.58
CA CYS A 17 -5.26 -3.22 0.47
C CYS A 17 -4.77 -2.01 1.29
N ASP A 18 -4.20 -2.29 2.47
CA ASP A 18 -3.73 -1.27 3.39
C ASP A 18 -2.60 -0.41 2.80
N HIS A 19 -1.72 -0.96 1.95
CA HIS A 19 -0.69 -0.19 1.25
C HIS A 19 -1.28 0.89 0.34
N CYS A 20 -2.27 0.53 -0.47
CA CYS A 20 -2.92 1.47 -1.38
C CYS A 20 -3.74 2.52 -0.60
N LEU A 21 -4.47 2.09 0.43
CA LEU A 21 -5.26 2.99 1.28
C LEU A 21 -4.38 4.01 1.99
N GLY A 22 -3.30 3.56 2.64
CA GLY A 22 -2.37 4.45 3.33
C GLY A 22 -1.62 5.39 2.39
N ARG A 23 -1.41 5.00 1.12
CA ARG A 23 -0.79 5.87 0.10
C ARG A 23 -1.65 7.10 -0.20
N LEU A 24 -2.98 6.96 -0.19
CA LEU A 24 -3.91 8.09 -0.41
C LEU A 24 -3.74 9.20 0.64
N VAL A 25 -3.29 8.83 1.83
CA VAL A 25 -3.08 9.75 2.97
C VAL A 25 -1.60 9.89 3.34
N ALA A 26 -0.67 9.59 2.41
CA ALA A 26 0.76 9.49 2.71
C ALA A 26 1.40 10.77 3.30
N LYS A 27 0.74 11.92 3.15
CA LYS A 27 1.16 13.21 3.71
C LYS A 27 0.77 13.40 5.18
N ARG A 28 0.04 12.48 5.79
CA ARG A 28 -0.45 12.57 7.17
C ARG A 28 0.32 11.63 8.08
N SER A 29 0.76 12.14 9.23
CA SER A 29 1.56 11.43 10.24
C SER A 29 2.89 10.88 9.69
N HIS A 30 4.01 11.12 10.37
CA HIS A 30 5.34 10.71 9.91
C HIS A 30 5.83 9.46 10.64
N GLY A 31 6.76 8.71 10.02
CA GLY A 31 7.34 7.49 10.61
C GLY A 31 6.49 6.22 10.45
N LEU A 32 5.42 6.26 9.65
CA LEU A 32 4.55 5.13 9.37
C LEU A 32 4.69 4.68 7.92
N SER A 33 4.72 3.36 7.69
CA SER A 33 4.55 2.80 6.36
C SER A 33 3.11 2.97 5.87
N ASN A 34 2.89 2.78 4.57
CA ASN A 34 1.55 2.93 4.01
C ASN A 34 0.59 1.86 4.52
N ASP A 35 1.02 0.61 4.66
CA ASP A 35 0.22 -0.46 5.26
C ASP A 35 -0.22 -0.14 6.69
N MET A 36 0.69 0.41 7.53
CA MET A 36 0.32 0.85 8.87
C MET A 36 -0.77 1.93 8.85
N ARG A 37 -0.65 2.91 7.95
CA ARG A 37 -1.68 3.97 7.80
C ARG A 37 -3.01 3.41 7.33
N GLY A 38 -3.01 2.55 6.31
CA GLY A 38 -4.24 1.95 5.77
C GLY A 38 -4.96 1.12 6.82
N LYS A 39 -4.21 0.26 7.51
CA LYS A 39 -4.74 -0.56 8.60
C LYS A 39 -5.33 0.29 9.72
N ALA A 40 -4.63 1.36 10.11
CA ALA A 40 -5.10 2.27 11.14
C ALA A 40 -6.41 2.96 10.76
N ILE A 41 -6.55 3.42 9.51
CA ILE A 41 -7.82 4.00 9.02
C ILE A 41 -8.94 2.98 9.10
N ARG A 42 -8.72 1.76 8.61
CA ARG A 42 -9.74 0.71 8.58
C ARG A 42 -10.21 0.33 9.99
N ILE A 43 -9.27 0.15 10.93
CA ILE A 43 -9.58 -0.10 12.34
C ILE A 43 -10.35 1.07 12.94
N PHE A 44 -9.88 2.31 12.74
CA PHE A 44 -10.52 3.49 13.29
C PHE A 44 -11.96 3.68 12.77
N THR A 45 -12.20 3.43 11.49
CA THR A 45 -13.55 3.49 10.91
C THR A 45 -14.48 2.45 11.51
N ALA A 46 -14.02 1.20 11.69
CA ALA A 46 -14.82 0.16 12.33
C ALA A 46 -15.16 0.52 13.79
N LEU A 47 -14.18 1.06 14.53
CA LEU A 47 -14.39 1.54 15.91
C LEU A 47 -15.41 2.69 15.96
N GLU A 48 -15.31 3.65 15.04
CA GLU A 48 -16.22 4.82 15.00
C GLU A 48 -17.64 4.43 14.61
N ALA A 49 -17.81 3.46 13.71
CA ALA A 49 -19.10 2.90 13.33
C ALA A 49 -19.68 1.90 14.36
N ASN A 50 -18.87 1.48 15.35
CA ASN A 50 -19.19 0.38 16.25
C ASN A 50 -19.54 -0.92 15.51
N GLU A 51 -18.76 -1.25 14.48
CA GLU A 51 -18.90 -2.44 13.65
C GLU A 51 -17.71 -3.38 13.84
N PRO A 52 -17.87 -4.71 13.65
CA PRO A 52 -16.76 -5.64 13.67
C PRO A 52 -15.70 -5.29 12.63
N TYR A 53 -14.44 -5.24 13.04
CA TYR A 53 -13.33 -5.07 12.11
C TYR A 53 -13.19 -6.31 11.22
N SER A 54 -13.13 -6.09 9.91
CA SER A 54 -12.79 -7.09 8.91
C SER A 54 -11.62 -6.61 8.04
N PRO A 55 -10.57 -7.44 7.85
CA PRO A 55 -9.51 -7.15 6.89
C PRO A 55 -10.02 -7.33 5.46
N PRO A 56 -9.29 -6.80 4.44
CA PRO A 56 -9.60 -7.08 3.05
C PRO A 56 -9.64 -8.58 2.74
N THR A 57 -10.66 -9.03 2.02
CA THR A 57 -10.81 -10.43 1.59
C THR A 57 -10.59 -10.60 0.09
N GLU A 58 -10.87 -9.57 -0.70
CA GLU A 58 -10.66 -9.60 -2.15
C GLU A 58 -9.29 -9.01 -2.53
N PRO A 59 -8.73 -9.40 -3.70
CA PRO A 59 -7.56 -8.74 -4.24
C PRO A 59 -7.78 -7.24 -4.37
N CYS A 60 -6.75 -6.46 -4.01
CA CYS A 60 -6.83 -5.00 -4.08
C CYS A 60 -7.22 -4.54 -5.49
N TRP A 61 -8.32 -3.80 -5.60
CA TRP A 61 -8.83 -3.29 -6.87
C TRP A 61 -7.81 -2.39 -7.61
N ILE A 62 -6.88 -1.76 -6.90
CA ILE A 62 -5.85 -0.88 -7.48
C ILE A 62 -4.60 -1.65 -7.90
N CYS A 63 -4.01 -2.43 -7.00
CA CYS A 63 -2.68 -3.03 -7.21
C CYS A 63 -2.70 -4.54 -7.35
N ASN A 64 -3.87 -5.18 -7.28
CA ASN A 64 -4.04 -6.63 -7.31
C ASN A 64 -3.07 -7.36 -6.37
N ASN A 65 -2.93 -6.84 -5.14
CA ASN A 65 -2.02 -7.34 -4.10
C ASN A 65 -0.54 -7.41 -4.51
N PHE A 66 -0.08 -6.54 -5.42
CA PHE A 66 1.32 -6.45 -5.85
C PHE A 66 2.33 -6.41 -4.69
N PHE A 67 1.98 -5.77 -3.58
CA PHE A 67 2.87 -5.62 -2.43
C PHE A 67 3.15 -6.91 -1.66
N ASP A 68 2.35 -7.97 -1.85
CA ASP A 68 2.59 -9.28 -1.22
C ASP A 68 3.89 -9.91 -1.76
N HIS A 69 4.30 -9.52 -2.97
CA HIS A 69 5.52 -9.98 -3.62
C HIS A 69 6.75 -9.11 -3.32
N THR A 70 6.65 -8.14 -2.41
CA THR A 70 7.77 -7.21 -2.10
C THR A 70 9.04 -7.95 -1.69
N LYS A 71 8.91 -9.05 -0.93
CA LYS A 71 10.05 -9.86 -0.49
C LYS A 71 10.76 -10.53 -1.66
N GLU A 72 10.00 -11.12 -2.59
CA GLU A 72 10.54 -11.76 -3.80
C GLU A 72 11.33 -10.74 -4.64
N TRP A 73 10.80 -9.53 -4.82
CA TRP A 73 11.51 -8.47 -5.52
C TRP A 73 12.78 -8.02 -4.80
N ALA A 74 12.75 -7.90 -3.47
CA ALA A 74 13.93 -7.57 -2.68
C ALA A 74 15.02 -8.63 -2.83
N GLU A 75 14.67 -9.92 -2.79
CA GLU A 75 15.61 -11.03 -2.97
C GLU A 75 16.25 -11.02 -4.37
N ARG A 76 15.49 -10.67 -5.41
CA ARG A 76 16.02 -10.48 -6.77
C ARG A 76 17.03 -9.33 -6.85
N VAL A 77 16.74 -8.20 -6.19
CA VAL A 77 17.67 -7.06 -6.13
C VAL A 77 18.96 -7.46 -5.39
N VAL A 78 18.85 -8.15 -4.25
CA VAL A 78 20.00 -8.66 -3.50
C VAL A 78 20.86 -9.58 -4.38
N SER A 79 20.23 -10.51 -5.10
CA SER A 79 20.93 -11.45 -5.98
C SER A 79 21.62 -10.73 -7.16
N ALA A 80 21.00 -9.69 -7.71
CA ALA A 80 21.56 -8.90 -8.80
C ALA A 80 22.74 -8.01 -8.37
N LEU A 81 22.83 -7.69 -7.07
CA LEU A 81 23.91 -6.92 -6.47
C LEU A 81 25.02 -7.79 -5.90
N ASP A 82 24.94 -9.11 -6.04
CA ASP A 82 25.96 -10.03 -5.53
C ASP A 82 27.34 -9.72 -6.14
N GLY A 83 28.35 -9.59 -5.28
CA GLY A 83 29.72 -9.19 -5.67
C GLY A 83 29.91 -7.70 -5.99
N ILE A 84 28.89 -6.84 -5.84
CA ILE A 84 29.00 -5.38 -6.03
C ILE A 84 29.06 -4.68 -4.66
N GLU A 85 30.17 -3.99 -4.39
CA GLU A 85 30.30 -3.16 -3.19
C GLU A 85 29.72 -1.76 -3.45
N CYS A 86 28.78 -1.31 -2.61
CA CYS A 86 28.23 0.03 -2.66
C CYS A 86 27.86 0.55 -1.26
N THR A 87 27.97 1.86 -1.04
CA THR A 87 27.51 2.53 0.19
C THR A 87 26.06 2.97 0.10
N THR A 88 25.59 3.25 -1.12
CA THR A 88 24.21 3.60 -1.45
C THR A 88 23.85 2.98 -2.79
N PHE A 89 22.56 2.75 -3.02
CA PHE A 89 22.03 2.23 -4.28
C PHE A 89 20.72 2.94 -4.62
N LEU A 90 20.35 2.93 -5.89
CA LEU A 90 19.10 3.49 -6.40
C LEU A 90 18.23 2.36 -6.93
N ILE A 91 16.98 2.28 -6.48
CA ILE A 91 15.96 1.40 -7.04
C ILE A 91 15.03 2.25 -7.90
N GLY A 92 14.92 1.90 -9.18
CA GLY A 92 13.96 2.47 -10.12
C GLY A 92 12.96 1.42 -10.60
N SER A 93 11.86 1.88 -11.17
CA SER A 93 10.92 1.02 -11.91
C SER A 93 10.87 1.48 -13.36
N LYS A 94 10.74 0.52 -14.29
CA LYS A 94 10.51 0.81 -15.71
C LYS A 94 9.03 0.54 -15.99
N VAL A 95 8.25 1.62 -16.09
CA VAL A 95 6.84 1.53 -16.48
C VAL A 95 6.77 1.29 -17.99
N PRO A 96 6.07 0.25 -18.47
CA PRO A 96 5.84 0.05 -19.89
C PRO A 96 5.15 1.28 -20.50
N PRO A 97 5.49 1.71 -21.74
CA PRO A 97 4.88 2.89 -22.37
C PRO A 97 3.35 2.87 -22.39
N LEU A 98 2.76 1.67 -22.56
CA LEU A 98 1.29 1.47 -22.58
C LEU A 98 0.58 1.87 -21.27
N ILE A 99 1.30 1.96 -20.15
CA ILE A 99 0.77 2.29 -18.81
C ILE A 99 1.12 3.74 -18.41
N ALA A 100 2.01 4.41 -19.16
CA ALA A 100 2.55 5.72 -18.80
C ALA A 100 1.76 6.91 -19.39
N GLU A 101 0.76 6.64 -20.24
CA GLU A 101 -0.19 7.62 -20.81
C GLU A 101 -1.52 7.63 -20.04
#